data_AF-X1L7L8-F1
#
_entry.id   AF-X1L7L8-F1
#
_cell.length_a   1.000
_cell.length_b   1.000
_cell.length_c   1.000
_cell.angle_alpha   90.00
_cell.angle_beta   90.00
_cell.angle_gamma   90.00
#
_symmetry.space_group_name_H-M   'P 1'
#
loop_
_entity.id
_entity.type
_entity.pdbx_description
1 polymer ?
#
loop_
_entity_poly.entity_id
_entity_poly.type
_entity_poly.pdbx_seq_one_letter_code
_entity_poly.pdbx_strand_id
1 'polypeptide(L)'
;MKYNLEKTLLTMLLIILSFAWAAPSKAVIFPILNRRNDKFGGALEKRMNFGLGCLRAIKKRIKEDFLVFYRHTPVDWNDGGYNIEDSKLFCRRLKEEGLDVIDISPSSDGSHSHAEYASEIKKAVRMPVIAVGGMEDPQKAERGLSSRKYDLVAIGRGLIADPYWPKKVREGREEQIVPCIKCNEKCYGNLRKGIPISCTQNRNAGFE
;
A
#
# COMPACT_ATOMS: atom_id res chain seq x y z
N MET A 1 -6.40 -12.13 -19.98
CA MET A 1 -7.53 -12.09 -19.04
C MET A 1 -7.94 -10.64 -18.82
N LYS A 2 -9.09 -10.22 -19.38
CA LYS A 2 -9.68 -8.90 -19.08
C LYS A 2 -10.42 -9.04 -17.75
N TYR A 3 -9.86 -8.52 -16.67
CA TYR A 3 -10.60 -8.42 -15.40
C TYR A 3 -11.72 -7.39 -15.61
N ASN A 4 -12.97 -7.84 -15.51
CA ASN A 4 -14.13 -6.96 -15.52
C ASN A 4 -14.27 -6.32 -14.13
N LEU A 5 -13.52 -5.23 -13.92
CA LEU A 5 -13.40 -4.52 -12.63
C LEU A 5 -14.76 -4.09 -12.05
N GLU A 6 -15.76 -3.83 -12.89
CA GLU A 6 -17.09 -3.40 -12.46
C GLU A 6 -17.90 -4.50 -11.76
N LYS A 7 -17.75 -5.77 -12.19
CA LYS A 7 -18.38 -6.91 -11.50
C LYS A 7 -17.62 -7.34 -10.25
N THR A 8 -16.30 -7.13 -10.22
CA THR A 8 -15.44 -7.53 -9.09
C THR A 8 -15.65 -6.64 -7.85
N LEU A 9 -16.01 -5.36 -8.03
CA LEU A 9 -16.16 -4.38 -6.94
C LEU A 9 -17.32 -4.65 -5.96
N LEU A 10 -18.40 -5.31 -6.39
CA LEU A 10 -19.58 -5.57 -5.55
C LEU A 10 -19.46 -6.82 -4.65
N THR A 11 -18.43 -7.65 -4.84
CA THR A 11 -18.22 -8.90 -4.09
C THR A 11 -16.79 -9.06 -3.55
N MET A 12 -15.99 -7.98 -3.57
CA MET A 12 -14.58 -8.00 -3.17
C MET A 12 -14.44 -7.97 -1.64
N LEU A 13 -14.35 -9.15 -1.02
CA LEU A 13 -13.66 -9.23 0.27
C LEU A 13 -12.16 -9.08 0.00
N LEU A 14 -11.65 -7.89 0.31
CA LEU A 14 -10.26 -7.52 0.15
C LEU A 14 -9.44 -8.07 1.32
N ILE A 15 -8.56 -9.04 1.06
CA ILE A 15 -7.56 -9.47 2.05
C ILE A 15 -6.31 -8.63 1.82
N ILE A 16 -6.15 -7.57 2.62
CA ILE A 16 -4.90 -6.81 2.68
C ILE A 16 -3.97 -7.51 3.65
N LEU A 17 -2.94 -8.16 3.13
CA LEU A 17 -1.76 -8.50 3.91
C LEU A 17 -0.99 -7.20 4.20
N SER A 18 -1.41 -6.50 5.26
CA SER A 18 -0.78 -5.25 5.66
C SER A 18 0.50 -5.53 6.41
N PHE A 19 1.61 -5.33 5.73
CA PHE A 19 2.93 -5.46 6.30
C PHE A 19 3.76 -4.18 6.24
N ALA A 20 3.08 -3.05 6.07
CA ALA A 20 3.67 -1.73 6.31
C ALA A 20 3.68 -1.44 7.82
N TRP A 21 4.66 -0.66 8.29
CA TRP A 21 4.86 -0.33 9.70
C TRP A 21 5.33 -1.52 10.56
N ALA A 22 5.12 -1.53 11.89
CA ALA A 22 5.64 -2.55 12.85
C ALA A 22 5.04 -3.97 12.70
N ALA A 23 4.67 -4.38 11.49
CA ALA A 23 4.03 -5.65 11.20
C ALA A 23 5.03 -6.82 11.17
N PRO A 24 4.60 -8.05 11.51
CA PRO A 24 5.48 -9.21 11.59
C PRO A 24 6.28 -9.52 10.32
N SER A 25 5.71 -9.38 9.11
CA SER A 25 6.51 -9.69 7.91
C SER A 25 7.54 -8.62 7.59
N LYS A 26 7.35 -7.34 7.96
CA LYS A 26 8.40 -6.32 7.86
C LYS A 26 9.57 -6.71 8.75
N ALA A 27 9.27 -7.09 10.00
CA ALA A 27 10.28 -7.53 10.95
C ALA A 27 11.04 -8.77 10.47
N VAL A 28 10.40 -9.65 9.68
CA VAL A 28 11.06 -10.84 9.10
C VAL A 28 11.83 -10.53 7.82
N ILE A 29 11.27 -9.73 6.89
CA ILE A 29 11.90 -9.49 5.58
C ILE A 29 13.11 -8.55 5.69
N PHE A 30 13.11 -7.63 6.64
CA PHE A 30 14.18 -6.66 6.81
C PHE A 30 15.33 -7.28 7.61
N PRO A 31 16.56 -7.33 7.06
CA PRO A 31 17.68 -8.03 7.70
C PRO A 31 18.05 -7.42 9.06
N ILE A 32 17.96 -6.11 9.20
CA ILE A 32 18.32 -5.39 10.43
C ILE A 32 17.38 -5.72 11.59
N LEU A 33 16.11 -6.01 11.29
CA LEU A 33 15.09 -6.37 12.28
C LEU A 33 15.07 -7.88 12.58
N ASN A 34 15.71 -8.69 11.74
CA ASN A 34 15.62 -10.15 11.80
C ASN A 34 16.96 -10.80 12.14
N ARG A 35 17.13 -11.16 13.42
CA ARG A 35 18.31 -11.89 13.92
C ARG A 35 18.12 -13.42 13.99
N ARG A 36 17.11 -13.96 13.32
CA ARG A 36 16.84 -15.41 13.34
C ARG A 36 17.89 -16.17 12.51
N ASN A 37 18.15 -17.41 12.91
CA ASN A 37 19.04 -18.34 12.19
C ASN A 37 18.29 -19.57 11.63
N ASP A 38 16.96 -19.52 11.59
CA ASP A 38 16.13 -20.61 11.10
C ASP A 38 15.68 -20.39 9.64
N LYS A 39 14.65 -21.11 9.19
CA LYS A 39 14.11 -21.01 7.82
C LYS A 39 13.50 -19.65 7.47
N PHE A 40 13.40 -18.73 8.43
CA PHE A 40 12.86 -17.38 8.25
C PHE A 40 13.91 -16.28 8.46
N GLY A 41 15.19 -16.61 8.69
CA GLY A 41 16.26 -15.63 8.95
C GLY A 41 17.52 -15.86 8.11
N GLY A 42 18.49 -14.96 8.22
CA GLY A 42 19.69 -14.96 7.38
C GLY A 42 19.40 -14.44 5.97
N ALA A 43 19.75 -15.21 4.93
CA ALA A 43 19.62 -14.83 3.53
C ALA A 43 18.19 -14.41 3.11
N LEU A 44 18.07 -13.55 2.10
CA LEU A 44 16.80 -12.99 1.65
C LEU A 44 15.77 -14.07 1.30
N GLU A 45 16.20 -15.15 0.65
CA GLU A 45 15.37 -16.30 0.27
C GLU A 45 14.65 -16.92 1.46
N LYS A 46 15.36 -17.04 2.59
CA LYS A 46 14.78 -17.54 3.84
C LYS A 46 13.80 -16.54 4.44
N ARG A 47 14.15 -15.26 4.45
CA ARG A 47 13.30 -14.19 4.99
C ARG A 47 11.98 -14.04 4.21
N MET A 48 12.00 -14.25 2.89
CA MET A 48 10.81 -14.25 2.04
C MET A 48 9.79 -15.33 2.41
N ASN A 49 10.22 -16.45 3.01
CA ASN A 49 9.34 -17.59 3.30
C ASN A 49 8.14 -17.24 4.17
N PHE A 50 8.26 -16.24 5.06
CA PHE A 50 7.14 -15.83 5.90
C PHE A 50 6.03 -15.20 5.07
N GLY A 51 6.35 -14.17 4.28
CA GLY A 51 5.37 -13.49 3.41
C GLY A 51 4.77 -14.43 2.36
N LEU A 52 5.61 -15.23 1.68
CA LEU A 52 5.15 -16.23 0.69
C LEU A 52 4.33 -17.34 1.36
N GLY A 53 4.68 -17.73 2.58
CA GLY A 53 3.91 -18.70 3.37
C GLY A 53 2.51 -18.21 3.72
N CYS A 54 2.39 -16.95 4.17
CA CYS A 54 1.10 -16.31 4.44
C CYS A 54 0.22 -16.26 3.18
N LEU A 55 0.79 -15.82 2.05
CA LEU A 55 0.06 -15.77 0.77
C LEU A 55 -0.46 -17.15 0.37
N ARG A 56 0.42 -18.18 0.37
CA ARG A 56 0.03 -19.56 0.06
C ARG A 56 -1.07 -20.07 0.98
N ALA A 57 -0.97 -19.78 2.28
CA ALA A 57 -1.98 -20.20 3.26
C ALA A 57 -3.34 -19.54 3.02
N ILE A 58 -3.35 -18.28 2.55
CA ILE A 58 -4.57 -17.55 2.19
C ILE A 58 -5.14 -18.09 0.88
N LYS A 59 -4.34 -18.19 -0.19
CA LYS A 59 -4.78 -18.69 -1.51
C LYS A 59 -5.38 -20.11 -1.41
N LYS A 60 -4.88 -20.95 -0.50
CA LYS A 60 -5.46 -22.28 -0.23
C LYS A 60 -6.86 -22.28 0.41
N ARG A 61 -7.28 -21.17 1.02
CA ARG A 61 -8.54 -21.08 1.79
C ARG A 61 -9.61 -20.25 1.09
N ILE A 62 -9.22 -19.34 0.21
CA ILE A 62 -10.15 -18.47 -0.51
C ILE A 62 -10.56 -19.12 -1.85
N LYS A 63 -11.75 -18.75 -2.34
CA LYS A 63 -12.20 -19.11 -3.69
C LYS A 63 -11.46 -18.26 -4.75
N GLU A 64 -11.46 -18.69 -5.99
CA GLU A 64 -10.78 -18.00 -7.11
C GLU A 64 -11.32 -16.58 -7.38
N ASP A 65 -12.54 -16.25 -6.94
CA ASP A 65 -13.14 -14.93 -7.15
C ASP A 65 -12.60 -13.83 -6.21
N PHE A 66 -11.75 -14.18 -5.25
CA PHE A 66 -11.17 -13.23 -4.29
C PHE A 66 -9.81 -12.71 -4.75
N LEU A 67 -9.65 -11.38 -4.73
CA LEU A 67 -8.35 -10.75 -4.95
C LEU A 67 -7.56 -10.66 -3.64
N VAL A 68 -6.28 -11.03 -3.69
CA VAL A 68 -5.34 -10.88 -2.57
C VAL A 68 -4.40 -9.72 -2.84
N PHE A 69 -4.36 -8.79 -1.89
CA PHE A 69 -3.48 -7.62 -1.96
C PHE A 69 -2.37 -7.79 -0.93
N TYR A 70 -1.16 -7.39 -1.30
CA TYR A 70 -0.02 -7.37 -0.38
C TYR A 70 0.50 -5.95 -0.28
N ARG A 71 0.51 -5.39 0.93
CA ARG A 71 1.04 -4.04 1.17
C ARG A 71 2.47 -4.13 1.68
N HIS A 72 3.40 -3.60 0.88
CA HIS A 72 4.83 -3.78 1.03
C HIS A 72 5.55 -2.45 1.27
N THR A 73 6.44 -2.41 2.26
CA THR A 73 7.43 -1.35 2.39
C THR A 73 8.65 -1.70 1.52
N PRO A 74 8.95 -0.90 0.48
CA PRO A 74 9.87 -1.30 -0.58
C PRO A 74 11.35 -1.17 -0.19
N VAL A 75 11.69 -0.36 0.82
CA VAL A 75 13.07 -0.13 1.24
C VAL A 75 13.16 0.09 2.75
N ASP A 76 14.35 -0.17 3.27
CA ASP A 76 14.86 0.24 4.57
C ASP A 76 15.97 1.28 4.32
N TRP A 77 15.92 2.44 4.97
CA TRP A 77 16.89 3.53 4.76
C TRP A 77 18.18 3.37 5.57
N ASN A 78 18.32 2.26 6.29
CA ASN A 78 19.53 1.94 7.02
C ASN A 78 20.57 1.29 6.09
N ASP A 79 21.85 1.59 6.32
CA ASP A 79 22.96 0.96 5.59
C ASP A 79 22.94 -0.56 5.75
N GLY A 80 23.09 -1.28 4.63
CA GLY A 80 22.95 -2.74 4.59
C GLY A 80 21.52 -3.27 4.81
N GLY A 81 20.53 -2.37 4.77
CA GLY A 81 19.12 -2.70 4.90
C GLY A 81 18.51 -3.35 3.66
N TYR A 82 17.23 -3.67 3.77
CA TYR A 82 16.42 -4.19 2.67
C TYR A 82 16.28 -3.12 1.57
N ASN A 83 16.75 -3.39 0.36
CA ASN A 83 16.82 -2.39 -0.70
C ASN A 83 15.77 -2.62 -1.81
N ILE A 84 15.75 -1.72 -2.80
CA ILE A 84 14.77 -1.77 -3.89
C ILE A 84 14.92 -3.01 -4.79
N GLU A 85 16.14 -3.53 -4.96
CA GLU A 85 16.37 -4.75 -5.75
C GLU A 85 15.89 -6.00 -5.00
N ASP A 86 16.07 -6.06 -3.67
CA ASP A 86 15.47 -7.09 -2.82
C ASP A 86 13.93 -7.06 -2.94
N SER A 87 13.36 -5.85 -2.96
CA SER A 87 11.93 -5.61 -3.13
C SER A 87 11.40 -6.06 -4.48
N LYS A 88 12.11 -5.74 -5.56
CA LYS A 88 11.78 -6.24 -6.92
C LYS A 88 11.79 -7.76 -6.95
N LEU A 89 12.81 -8.41 -6.36
CA LEU A 89 12.86 -9.87 -6.28
C LEU A 89 11.67 -10.43 -5.50
N PHE A 90 11.40 -9.93 -4.29
CA PHE A 90 10.30 -10.41 -3.46
C PHE A 90 8.93 -10.21 -4.13
N CYS A 91 8.70 -9.07 -4.80
CA CYS A 91 7.46 -8.81 -5.52
C CYS A 91 7.27 -9.75 -6.71
N ARG A 92 8.34 -10.13 -7.43
CA ARG A 92 8.28 -11.17 -8.47
C ARG A 92 7.89 -12.53 -7.89
N ARG A 93 8.50 -12.93 -6.76
CA ARG A 93 8.16 -14.18 -6.06
C ARG A 93 6.71 -14.19 -5.57
N LEU A 94 6.21 -13.07 -5.03
CA LEU A 94 4.79 -12.94 -4.67
C LEU A 94 3.88 -13.12 -5.88
N LYS A 95 4.26 -12.57 -7.05
CA LYS A 95 3.50 -12.75 -8.28
C LYS A 95 3.46 -14.21 -8.73
N GLU A 96 4.59 -14.91 -8.69
CA GLU A 96 4.68 -16.34 -9.00
C GLU A 96 3.76 -17.19 -8.12
N GLU A 97 3.63 -16.83 -6.84
CA GLU A 97 2.73 -17.47 -5.86
C GLU A 97 1.25 -17.05 -6.00
N GLY A 98 0.92 -16.28 -7.05
CA GLY A 98 -0.46 -15.92 -7.38
C GLY A 98 -0.99 -14.68 -6.65
N LEU A 99 -0.13 -13.74 -6.26
CA LEU A 99 -0.57 -12.43 -5.79
C LEU A 99 -1.27 -11.65 -6.92
N ASP A 100 -2.40 -11.03 -6.58
CA ASP A 100 -3.23 -10.30 -7.54
C ASP A 100 -2.80 -8.84 -7.67
N VAL A 101 -2.57 -8.14 -6.56
CA VAL A 101 -2.21 -6.71 -6.54
C VAL A 101 -1.15 -6.42 -5.46
N ILE A 102 -0.18 -5.55 -5.79
CA ILE A 102 0.82 -5.07 -4.83
C ILE A 102 0.56 -3.60 -4.49
N ASP A 103 0.54 -3.27 -3.20
CA ASP A 103 0.48 -1.90 -2.67
C ASP A 103 1.86 -1.49 -2.14
N ILE A 104 2.47 -0.48 -2.76
CA ILE A 104 3.79 0.00 -2.37
C ILE A 104 3.64 1.18 -1.42
N SER A 105 4.00 0.92 -0.15
CA SER A 105 3.83 1.86 0.96
C SER A 105 5.14 2.03 1.73
N PRO A 106 5.95 3.07 1.39
CA PRO A 106 7.21 3.40 2.07
C PRO A 106 7.07 3.92 3.50
N SER A 107 5.91 3.76 4.15
CA SER A 107 5.71 4.27 5.51
C SER A 107 5.99 5.78 5.60
N SER A 108 6.24 6.30 6.81
CA SER A 108 6.59 7.69 7.11
C SER A 108 8.01 8.09 6.72
N ASP A 109 8.51 7.57 5.60
CA ASP A 109 9.67 8.18 4.95
C ASP A 109 9.30 9.63 4.58
N GLY A 110 9.97 10.59 5.22
CA GLY A 110 9.85 12.02 4.95
C GLY A 110 10.48 12.43 3.61
N SER A 111 11.06 11.49 2.86
CA SER A 111 11.61 11.69 1.53
C SER A 111 10.54 11.60 0.43
N HIS A 112 10.73 12.41 -0.60
CA HIS A 112 9.70 12.90 -1.51
C HIS A 112 9.33 11.96 -2.68
N SER A 113 9.54 10.65 -2.61
CA SER A 113 9.44 9.78 -3.80
C SER A 113 8.59 8.51 -3.65
N HIS A 114 7.53 8.51 -2.83
CA HIS A 114 6.66 7.31 -2.67
C HIS A 114 6.13 6.75 -3.99
N ALA A 115 5.77 7.63 -4.92
CA ALA A 115 5.33 7.28 -6.27
C ALA A 115 6.44 6.66 -7.14
N GLU A 116 7.71 7.03 -6.93
CA GLU A 116 8.84 6.49 -7.70
C GLU A 116 9.18 5.08 -7.26
N TYR A 117 9.06 4.74 -5.98
CA TYR A 117 9.20 3.34 -5.56
C TYR A 117 8.14 2.44 -6.21
N ALA A 118 6.88 2.91 -6.28
CA ALA A 118 5.84 2.19 -7.00
C ALA A 118 6.17 2.02 -8.49
N SER A 119 6.73 3.06 -9.13
CA SER A 119 7.23 3.04 -10.51
C SER A 119 8.34 2.01 -10.72
N GLU A 120 9.33 1.94 -9.83
CA GLU A 120 10.40 0.96 -9.90
C GLU A 120 9.90 -0.48 -9.77
N ILE A 121 8.94 -0.72 -8.89
CA ILE A 121 8.29 -2.04 -8.78
C ILE A 121 7.45 -2.33 -10.02
N LYS A 122 6.72 -1.35 -10.55
CA LYS A 122 5.89 -1.49 -11.75
C LYS A 122 6.71 -1.95 -12.97
N LYS A 123 7.95 -1.48 -13.11
CA LYS A 123 8.88 -1.93 -14.16
C LYS A 123 9.30 -3.40 -13.99
N ALA A 124 9.34 -3.90 -12.76
CA ALA A 124 9.87 -5.21 -12.43
C ALA A 124 8.84 -6.35 -12.43
N VAL A 125 7.54 -6.04 -12.46
CA VAL A 125 6.48 -7.02 -12.20
C VAL A 125 5.29 -6.89 -13.16
N ARG A 126 4.58 -8.00 -13.37
CA ARG A 126 3.43 -8.09 -14.28
C ARG A 126 2.11 -8.27 -13.51
N MET A 127 1.85 -7.41 -12.55
CA MET A 127 0.55 -7.25 -11.87
C MET A 127 0.23 -5.76 -11.65
N PRO A 128 -1.03 -5.43 -11.32
CA PRO A 128 -1.39 -4.09 -10.87
C PRO A 128 -0.57 -3.64 -9.65
N VAL A 129 -0.11 -2.40 -9.70
CA VAL A 129 0.65 -1.73 -8.63
C VAL A 129 -0.13 -0.52 -8.14
N ILE A 130 -0.31 -0.43 -6.82
CA ILE A 130 -0.90 0.73 -6.14
C ILE A 130 0.23 1.62 -5.60
N ALA A 131 0.14 2.91 -5.89
CA ALA A 131 1.00 3.94 -5.33
C ALA A 131 0.30 4.74 -4.22
N VAL A 132 1.06 5.19 -3.24
CA VAL A 132 0.59 6.04 -2.13
C VAL A 132 1.45 7.30 -2.00
N GLY A 133 1.05 8.19 -1.09
CA GLY A 133 1.84 9.36 -0.71
C GLY A 133 1.48 10.62 -1.50
N GLY A 134 0.59 11.43 -0.92
CA GLY A 134 0.15 12.69 -1.53
C GLY A 134 -0.81 12.52 -2.71
N MET A 135 -1.47 11.36 -2.82
CA MET A 135 -2.41 11.06 -3.92
C MET A 135 -3.75 11.78 -3.78
N GLU A 136 -3.95 12.51 -2.68
CA GLU A 136 -5.06 13.46 -2.51
C GLU A 136 -4.96 14.69 -3.44
N ASP A 137 -3.79 14.93 -4.05
CA ASP A 137 -3.61 15.87 -5.16
C ASP A 137 -4.05 15.17 -6.48
N PRO A 138 -5.18 15.57 -7.09
CA PRO A 138 -5.71 14.92 -8.29
C PRO A 138 -4.73 14.98 -9.46
N GLN A 139 -4.03 16.10 -9.64
CA GLN A 139 -3.09 16.28 -10.74
C GLN A 139 -1.87 15.36 -10.57
N LYS A 140 -1.38 15.19 -9.34
CA LYS A 140 -0.29 14.26 -9.06
C LYS A 140 -0.70 12.81 -9.37
N ALA A 141 -1.88 12.40 -8.93
CA ALA A 141 -2.41 11.07 -9.19
C ALA A 141 -2.58 10.83 -10.70
N GLU A 142 -3.22 11.77 -11.41
CA GLU A 142 -3.48 11.67 -12.84
C GLU A 142 -2.19 11.63 -13.67
N ARG A 143 -1.18 12.46 -13.34
CA ARG A 143 0.12 12.42 -14.02
C ARG A 143 0.79 11.05 -13.92
N GLY A 144 0.70 10.38 -12.78
CA GLY A 144 1.33 9.07 -12.61
C GLY A 144 0.53 7.93 -13.28
N LEU A 145 -0.80 8.00 -13.26
CA LEU A 145 -1.67 7.04 -13.94
C LEU A 145 -1.54 7.14 -15.46
N SER A 146 -1.65 8.35 -16.02
CA SER A 146 -1.53 8.61 -17.47
C SER A 146 -0.16 8.21 -18.02
N SER A 147 0.91 8.41 -17.25
CA SER A 147 2.27 7.97 -17.59
C SER A 147 2.57 6.50 -17.27
N ARG A 148 1.58 5.73 -16.78
CA ARG A 148 1.70 4.30 -16.42
C ARG A 148 2.81 3.99 -15.41
N LYS A 149 3.12 4.94 -14.52
CA LYS A 149 4.04 4.70 -13.38
C LYS A 149 3.45 3.71 -12.38
N TYR A 150 2.14 3.63 -12.30
CA TYR A 150 1.38 2.69 -11.48
C TYR A 150 -0.03 2.56 -12.08
N ASP A 151 -0.79 1.56 -11.66
CA ASP A 151 -2.12 1.28 -12.22
C ASP A 151 -3.24 1.87 -11.36
N LEU A 152 -2.95 2.12 -10.08
CA LEU A 152 -3.91 2.54 -9.07
C LEU A 152 -3.22 3.50 -8.07
N VAL A 153 -4.03 4.34 -7.42
CA VAL A 153 -3.60 5.16 -6.30
C VAL A 153 -4.43 4.85 -5.07
N ALA A 154 -3.81 4.89 -3.89
CA ALA A 154 -4.54 4.85 -2.62
C ALA A 154 -4.46 6.19 -1.90
N ILE A 155 -5.61 6.66 -1.43
CA ILE A 155 -5.78 7.93 -0.73
C ILE A 155 -6.20 7.60 0.70
N GLY A 156 -5.38 8.02 1.67
CA GLY A 156 -5.68 7.85 3.10
C GLY A 156 -6.32 9.10 3.68
N ARG A 157 -5.50 9.97 4.29
CA ARG A 157 -5.95 11.18 4.99
C ARG A 157 -6.78 12.14 4.13
N GLY A 158 -6.59 12.13 2.81
CA GLY A 158 -7.43 12.91 1.88
C GLY A 158 -8.90 12.53 1.98
N LEU A 159 -9.22 11.23 2.08
CA LEU A 159 -10.60 10.76 2.22
C LEU A 159 -11.17 11.00 3.63
N ILE A 160 -10.33 11.12 4.66
CA ILE A 160 -10.75 11.54 6.00
C ILE A 160 -11.15 13.03 5.96
N ALA A 161 -10.37 13.86 5.25
CA ALA A 161 -10.68 15.28 5.06
C ALA A 161 -11.89 15.49 4.12
N ASP A 162 -12.04 14.66 3.11
CA ASP A 162 -13.14 14.79 2.15
C ASP A 162 -13.58 13.41 1.62
N PRO A 163 -14.60 12.78 2.21
CA PRO A 163 -15.09 11.49 1.74
C PRO A 163 -15.70 11.57 0.33
N TYR A 164 -16.07 12.77 -0.13
CA TYR A 164 -16.61 13.01 -1.47
C TYR A 164 -15.53 13.33 -2.50
N TRP A 165 -14.25 13.30 -2.14
CA TRP A 165 -13.12 13.53 -3.06
C TRP A 165 -13.26 12.75 -4.38
N PRO A 166 -13.56 11.43 -4.41
CA PRO A 166 -13.66 10.70 -5.68
C PRO A 166 -14.80 11.20 -6.57
N LYS A 167 -15.91 11.62 -5.95
CA LYS A 167 -17.06 12.20 -6.66
C LYS A 167 -16.69 13.56 -7.26
N LYS A 168 -16.06 14.43 -6.48
CA LYS A 168 -15.64 15.77 -6.90
C LYS A 168 -14.65 15.74 -8.04
N VAL A 169 -13.62 14.89 -7.96
CA VAL A 169 -12.63 14.72 -9.05
C VAL A 169 -13.30 14.24 -10.33
N ARG A 170 -14.14 13.21 -10.25
CA ARG A 170 -14.88 12.69 -11.42
C ARG A 170 -15.79 13.73 -12.08
N GLU A 171 -16.35 14.65 -11.31
CA GLU A 171 -17.23 15.71 -11.78
C GLU A 171 -16.47 17.01 -12.17
N GLY A 172 -15.13 17.01 -12.10
CA GLY A 172 -14.31 18.19 -12.40
C GLY A 172 -14.44 19.33 -11.37
N ARG A 173 -14.94 19.03 -10.16
CA ARG A 173 -15.14 19.99 -9.06
C ARG A 173 -13.98 19.98 -8.07
N GLU A 174 -12.75 19.95 -8.58
CA GLU A 174 -11.54 19.81 -7.76
C GLU A 174 -11.35 20.99 -6.80
N GLU A 175 -11.81 22.19 -7.18
CA GLU A 175 -11.79 23.40 -6.36
C GLU A 175 -12.66 23.31 -5.09
N GLN A 176 -13.60 22.36 -5.06
CA GLN A 176 -14.48 22.11 -3.91
C GLN A 176 -13.93 21.03 -2.97
N ILE A 177 -12.77 20.46 -3.27
CA ILE A 177 -12.13 19.46 -2.41
C ILE A 177 -11.72 20.13 -1.09
N VAL A 178 -12.10 19.52 0.04
CA VAL A 178 -11.60 19.94 1.36
C VAL A 178 -10.17 19.39 1.52
N PRO A 179 -9.13 20.24 1.47
CA PRO A 179 -7.75 19.75 1.38
C PRO A 179 -7.27 19.19 2.73
N CYS A 180 -6.53 18.07 2.69
CA CYS A 180 -5.82 17.61 3.86
C CYS A 180 -4.57 18.48 4.10
N ILE A 181 -4.54 19.22 5.20
CA ILE A 181 -3.38 20.04 5.61
C ILE A 181 -2.24 19.24 6.26
N LYS A 182 -2.33 17.90 6.25
CA LYS A 182 -1.29 16.97 6.74
C LYS A 182 -0.87 17.15 8.22
N CYS A 183 -1.71 17.80 9.04
CA CYS A 183 -1.40 18.16 10.43
C CYS A 183 -1.18 16.97 11.39
N ASN A 184 -1.72 15.78 11.08
CA ASN A 184 -1.67 14.59 11.93
C ASN A 184 -2.33 14.70 13.32
N GLU A 185 -2.96 15.82 13.67
CA GLU A 185 -3.52 16.07 15.01
C GLU A 185 -4.63 15.09 15.41
N LYS A 186 -5.72 15.08 14.65
CA LYS A 186 -6.93 14.30 14.96
C LYS A 186 -7.02 12.95 14.27
N CYS A 187 -6.24 12.74 13.21
CA CYS A 187 -6.21 11.46 12.52
C CYS A 187 -5.19 10.53 13.16
N TYR A 188 -3.93 10.62 12.76
CA TYR A 188 -2.84 9.81 13.31
C TYR A 188 -2.62 10.07 14.82
N GLY A 189 -2.77 11.30 15.28
CA GLY A 189 -2.62 11.67 16.69
C GLY A 189 -3.66 11.01 17.59
N ASN A 190 -4.95 11.00 17.20
CA ASN A 190 -5.98 10.28 17.95
C ASN A 190 -5.75 8.76 17.90
N LEU A 191 -5.39 8.22 16.73
CA LEU A 191 -5.06 6.80 16.57
C LEU A 191 -3.96 6.38 17.57
N ARG A 192 -2.90 7.17 17.73
CA ARG A 192 -1.83 6.89 18.71
C ARG A 192 -2.28 6.98 20.16
N LYS A 193 -3.33 7.75 20.45
CA LYS A 193 -3.92 7.91 21.78
C LYS A 193 -5.02 6.89 22.08
N GLY A 194 -5.39 6.04 21.11
CA GLY A 194 -6.52 5.10 21.25
C GLY A 194 -7.88 5.79 21.28
N ILE A 195 -7.99 7.01 20.75
CA ILE A 195 -9.24 7.79 20.66
C ILE A 195 -9.77 7.66 19.23
N PRO A 196 -11.10 7.69 19.00
CA PRO A 196 -11.67 7.69 17.65
C PRO A 196 -11.02 8.71 16.71
N ILE A 197 -10.72 8.25 15.49
CA ILE A 197 -10.14 9.09 14.43
C ILE A 197 -11.11 10.21 14.06
N SER A 198 -10.59 11.41 13.90
CA SER A 198 -11.34 12.56 13.37
C SER A 198 -10.44 13.44 12.49
N CYS A 199 -10.92 14.60 12.06
CA CYS A 199 -10.21 15.51 11.18
C CYS A 199 -10.29 16.96 11.66
N THR A 200 -9.23 17.73 11.44
CA THR A 200 -9.24 19.19 11.70
C THR A 200 -9.93 19.98 10.60
N GLN A 201 -10.08 19.40 9.41
CA GLN A 201 -10.71 20.03 8.24
C GLN A 201 -12.14 19.54 8.02
N ASN A 202 -12.48 18.34 8.49
CA ASN A 202 -13.81 17.76 8.39
C ASN A 202 -14.35 17.44 9.78
N ARG A 203 -15.32 18.22 10.22
CA ARG A 203 -15.97 18.05 11.53
C ARG A 203 -16.80 16.76 11.65
N ASN A 204 -17.25 16.21 10.52
CA ASN A 204 -18.09 15.01 10.50
C ASN A 204 -17.25 13.73 10.52
N ALA A 205 -15.94 13.81 10.28
CA ALA A 205 -15.07 12.63 10.29
C ALA A 205 -15.08 11.97 11.68
N GLY A 206 -15.55 10.72 11.75
CA GLY A 206 -15.71 9.96 12.99
C GLY A 206 -17.07 10.14 13.68
N PHE A 207 -18.02 10.81 13.03
CA PHE A 207 -19.35 11.13 13.56
C PHE A 207 -20.46 11.03 12.48
N GLU A 208 -20.23 10.25 11.41
CA GLU A 208 -21.17 10.02 10.31
C GLU A 208 -22.39 9.17 10.72
#